data_AF-A0A0S8E8K9-F1
#
_entry.id   AF-A0A0S8E8K9-F1
#
_cell.length_a   1.000
_cell.length_b   1.000
_cell.length_c   1.000
_cell.angle_alpha   90.00
_cell.angle_beta   90.00
_cell.angle_gamma   90.00
#
_symmetry.space_group_name_H-M   'P 1'
#
loop_
_entity.id
_entity.type
_entity.pdbx_description
1 polymer ?
#
loop_
_entity_poly.entity_id
_entity_poly.type
_entity_poly.pdbx_seq_one_letter_code
_entity_poly.pdbx_strand_id
1 'polypeptide(L)'
;MNGNTHQHEPDMVSDAVRALRDAPMPDGPTPEQLARTMAAVRSAALASPPPTLRERIRSMPRLTKYAAAILLVLAPLAVVISVLVVGTESTVTFAAVKKQLLEAQSLSFSMTTQIEGMPEQTSKVYCKMPGRMRVEMGPTVNIVDYPARRWLMLLPGGKKFMHMDISDMPGIDEIGLEDFMAELRKTLEGAVEELGERQVDGVRAKGYRVCESGMWQDIWVDAGTGQPLRFETELPWSNGHVTVLEVILNPPLDDALFNMTPPTGYEEHPAPPVSRLMDATEDDLVGGLRAITTLNDGVFPKYPMMDPQLTDKLRQANLPEEELHETVQKVVRMGAYASVLPTKCTDWNYAGDGVKVGDAQTPIMWWRLKDSPTYRMLYADLHFEDVDAAKVEPTRPTGG
;
A
#
# COMPACT_ATOMS: atom_id res chain seq x y z
N MET A 1 -44.52 48.96 17.10
CA MET A 1 -43.18 49.52 16.91
C MET A 1 -42.32 49.07 18.07
N ASN A 2 -41.59 47.95 17.95
CA ASN A 2 -40.56 47.54 18.91
C ASN A 2 -39.38 47.04 18.08
N GLY A 3 -38.33 47.87 18.00
CA GLY A 3 -37.06 47.52 17.37
C GLY A 3 -36.19 46.78 18.38
N ASN A 4 -35.77 45.57 18.03
CA ASN A 4 -34.87 44.76 18.83
C ASN A 4 -33.50 44.75 18.13
N THR A 5 -32.59 45.59 18.59
CA THR A 5 -31.22 45.70 18.08
C THR A 5 -30.35 44.68 18.83
N HIS A 6 -30.22 43.46 18.29
CA HIS A 6 -29.22 42.52 18.79
C HIS A 6 -27.83 42.95 18.30
N GLN A 7 -27.02 43.45 19.22
CA GLN A 7 -25.58 43.61 19.03
C GLN A 7 -24.96 42.22 18.85
N HIS A 8 -24.35 41.99 17.69
CA HIS A 8 -23.55 40.80 17.40
C HIS A 8 -22.28 40.86 18.25
N GLU A 9 -22.08 39.86 19.10
CA GLU A 9 -20.81 39.61 19.76
C GLU A 9 -19.75 39.29 18.69
N PRO A 10 -18.58 39.95 18.70
CA PRO A 10 -17.52 39.65 17.74
C PRO A 10 -16.95 38.25 17.98
N ASP A 11 -17.03 37.40 16.94
CA ASP A 11 -16.48 36.04 16.93
C ASP A 11 -14.94 36.10 16.85
N MET A 12 -14.31 36.05 18.04
CA MET A 12 -12.85 36.04 18.21
C MET A 12 -12.15 34.94 17.40
N VAL A 13 -12.81 33.81 17.12
CA VAL A 13 -12.20 32.71 16.36
C VAL A 13 -12.12 33.07 14.89
N SER A 14 -13.18 33.64 14.33
CA SER A 14 -13.18 34.13 12.95
C SER A 14 -12.15 35.24 12.72
N ASP A 15 -11.96 36.13 13.69
CA ASP A 15 -10.95 37.20 13.58
C ASP A 15 -9.51 36.66 13.75
N ALA A 16 -9.28 35.66 14.61
CA ALA A 16 -7.97 35.00 14.73
C ALA A 16 -7.57 34.20 13.48
N VAL A 17 -8.53 33.50 12.86
CA VAL A 17 -8.30 32.76 11.60
C VAL A 17 -8.01 33.73 10.45
N ARG A 18 -8.70 34.87 10.39
CA ARG A 18 -8.44 35.92 9.39
C ARG A 18 -7.03 36.51 9.57
N ALA A 19 -6.64 36.81 10.81
CA ALA A 19 -5.30 37.33 11.10
C ALA A 19 -4.16 36.35 10.73
N LEU A 20 -4.36 35.04 10.90
CA LEU A 20 -3.39 34.02 10.49
C LEU A 20 -3.30 33.86 8.96
N ARG A 21 -4.43 33.99 8.26
CA ARG A 21 -4.46 33.91 6.78
C ARG A 21 -3.80 35.12 6.12
N ASP A 22 -3.98 36.30 6.72
CA ASP A 22 -3.47 37.56 6.17
C ASP A 22 -2.02 37.86 6.63
N ALA A 23 -1.45 37.03 7.51
CA ALA A 23 -0.05 37.15 7.89
C ALA A 23 0.85 36.81 6.69
N PRO A 24 1.77 37.70 6.28
CA PRO A 24 2.69 37.42 5.19
C PRO A 24 3.57 36.23 5.60
N MET A 25 3.47 35.13 4.84
CA MET A 25 4.38 34.01 5.00
C MET A 25 5.80 34.49 4.66
N PRO A 26 6.80 34.21 5.52
CA PRO A 26 8.18 34.47 5.17
C PRO A 26 8.52 33.73 3.88
N ASP A 27 9.25 34.39 3.00
CA ASP A 27 9.81 33.70 1.84
C ASP A 27 10.60 32.48 2.33
N GLY A 28 10.26 31.31 1.78
CA GLY A 28 10.98 30.08 2.06
C GLY A 28 12.46 30.22 1.70
N PRO A 29 13.31 29.29 2.18
CA PRO A 29 14.73 29.31 1.85
C PRO A 29 14.90 29.34 0.33
N THR A 30 15.79 30.20 -0.15
CA THR A 30 16.07 30.32 -1.59
C THR A 30 16.51 28.96 -2.16
N PRO A 31 16.24 28.68 -3.45
CA PRO A 31 16.69 27.43 -4.09
C PRO A 31 18.20 27.18 -3.93
N GLU A 32 19.01 28.24 -3.88
CA GLU A 32 20.44 28.14 -3.59
C GLU A 32 20.75 27.71 -2.16
N GLN A 33 20.00 28.17 -1.15
CA GLN A 33 20.17 27.74 0.24
C GLN A 33 19.77 26.27 0.40
N LEU A 34 18.71 25.83 -0.29
CA LEU A 34 18.30 24.44 -0.31
C LEU A 34 19.38 23.55 -0.96
N ALA A 35 19.89 23.97 -2.13
CA ALA A 35 20.96 23.26 -2.84
C ALA A 35 22.27 23.21 -2.03
N ARG A 36 22.66 24.31 -1.37
CA ARG A 36 23.84 24.35 -0.50
C ARG A 36 23.69 23.45 0.73
N THR A 37 22.50 23.41 1.33
CA THR A 37 22.22 22.54 2.48
C THR A 37 22.27 21.08 2.06
N MET A 38 21.66 20.70 0.93
CA MET A 38 21.73 19.34 0.40
C MET A 38 23.15 18.93 0.01
N ALA A 39 23.93 19.84 -0.59
CA ALA A 39 25.32 19.59 -0.91
C ALA A 39 26.15 19.39 0.36
N ALA A 40 25.94 20.22 1.40
CA ALA A 40 26.63 20.08 2.68
C ALA A 40 26.28 18.76 3.40
N VAL A 41 25.02 18.33 3.38
CA VAL A 41 24.59 17.04 3.93
C VAL A 41 25.22 15.87 3.17
N ARG A 42 25.24 15.92 1.83
CA ARG A 42 25.91 14.89 1.00
C ARG A 42 27.41 14.86 1.24
N SER A 43 28.07 16.01 1.33
CA SER A 43 29.49 16.10 1.64
C SER A 43 29.82 15.61 3.05
N ALA A 44 28.98 15.88 4.05
CA ALA A 44 29.17 15.37 5.42
C ALA A 44 28.99 13.84 5.50
N ALA A 45 28.05 13.28 4.73
CA ALA A 45 27.85 11.84 4.60
C ALA A 45 29.03 11.14 3.90
N LEU A 46 29.67 11.81 2.95
CA LEU A 46 30.84 11.30 2.22
C LEU A 46 32.17 11.54 2.94
N ALA A 47 32.26 12.52 3.85
CA ALA A 47 33.49 12.91 4.53
C ALA A 47 33.74 12.16 5.87
N SER A 48 32.82 11.30 6.30
CA SER A 48 33.01 10.46 7.48
C SER A 48 33.49 9.07 7.06
N PRO A 49 34.81 8.76 7.08
CA PRO A 49 35.26 7.40 6.86
C PRO A 49 34.68 6.50 7.99
N PRO A 50 34.13 5.32 7.67
CA PRO A 50 33.72 4.38 8.69
C PRO A 50 34.95 4.04 9.56
N PRO A 51 34.79 3.95 10.90
CA PRO A 51 35.91 3.64 11.78
C PRO A 51 36.53 2.33 11.33
N THR A 52 37.86 2.34 11.22
CA THR A 52 38.60 1.20 10.73
C THR A 52 38.36 0.00 11.66
N LEU A 53 38.46 -1.22 11.14
CA LEU A 53 38.35 -2.46 11.93
C LEU A 53 39.25 -2.44 13.17
N ARG A 54 40.43 -1.79 13.08
CA ARG A 54 41.36 -1.59 14.20
C ARG A 54 40.83 -0.65 15.29
N GLU A 55 40.08 0.39 14.94
CA GLU A 55 39.49 1.34 15.89
C GLU A 55 38.27 0.73 16.59
N ARG A 56 37.45 -0.05 15.87
CA ARG A 56 36.33 -0.82 16.43
C ARG A 56 36.78 -1.90 17.43
N ILE A 57 37.95 -2.51 17.20
CA ILE A 57 38.51 -3.53 18.12
C ILE A 57 39.09 -2.89 19.40
N ARG A 58 39.55 -1.64 19.34
CA ARG A 58 40.13 -0.94 20.51
C ARG A 58 39.09 -0.44 21.50
N SER A 59 37.85 -0.22 21.08
CA SER A 59 36.78 0.34 21.92
C SER A 59 35.89 -0.70 22.62
N MET A 60 36.17 -2.01 22.49
CA MET A 60 35.34 -3.05 23.11
C MET A 60 35.78 -3.43 24.53
N PRO A 61 34.85 -3.56 25.49
CA PRO A 61 35.15 -4.00 26.85
C PRO A 61 35.67 -5.45 26.88
N ARG A 62 36.53 -5.76 27.85
CA ARG A 62 37.44 -6.93 27.87
C ARG A 62 36.77 -8.32 27.88
N LEU A 63 35.44 -8.40 27.97
CA LEU A 63 34.70 -9.67 28.08
C LEU A 63 34.22 -10.26 26.73
N THR A 64 34.31 -9.55 25.61
CA THR A 64 33.93 -10.05 24.27
C THR A 64 35.11 -10.57 23.42
N LYS A 65 36.31 -10.68 23.99
CA LYS A 65 37.55 -11.03 23.26
C LYS A 65 37.75 -12.53 22.95
N TYR A 66 36.80 -13.41 23.27
CA TYR A 66 37.00 -14.86 23.15
C TYR A 66 36.09 -15.60 22.14
N ALA A 67 35.28 -14.90 21.34
CA ALA A 67 34.41 -15.55 20.34
C ALA A 67 34.83 -15.36 18.87
N ALA A 68 35.94 -14.67 18.58
CA ALA A 68 36.40 -14.39 17.22
C ALA A 68 37.77 -15.05 16.90
N ALA A 69 37.97 -16.30 17.37
CA ALA A 69 39.24 -17.02 17.21
C ALA A 69 39.14 -18.31 16.38
N ILE A 70 38.00 -18.62 15.76
CA ILE A 70 37.87 -19.79 14.89
C ILE A 70 37.07 -19.40 13.64
N LEU A 71 37.73 -18.75 12.69
CA LEU A 71 37.36 -18.73 11.26
C LEU A 71 38.52 -18.19 10.37
N LEU A 72 39.73 -18.08 10.95
CA LEU A 72 40.95 -17.55 10.33
C LEU A 72 41.97 -18.68 10.10
N VAL A 73 41.54 -19.78 9.46
CA VAL A 73 42.45 -20.89 9.10
C VAL A 73 42.42 -21.26 7.61
N LEU A 74 41.64 -20.60 6.74
CA LEU A 74 41.67 -20.92 5.30
C LEU A 74 41.70 -19.67 4.41
N ALA A 75 42.81 -18.93 4.48
CA ALA A 75 43.49 -18.43 3.29
C ALA A 75 44.67 -19.38 3.04
N PRO A 76 45.18 -19.69 1.82
CA PRO A 76 44.98 -19.05 0.51
C PRO A 76 45.01 -20.04 -0.71
N LEU A 77 43.94 -20.17 -1.49
CA LEU A 77 44.00 -20.88 -2.79
C LEU A 77 43.03 -20.29 -3.81
N ALA A 78 43.23 -19.02 -4.21
CA ALA A 78 42.50 -18.44 -5.35
C ALA A 78 43.20 -17.21 -5.97
N VAL A 79 44.52 -17.07 -5.81
CA VAL A 79 45.27 -15.89 -6.33
C VAL A 79 46.00 -16.17 -7.66
N VAL A 80 45.91 -17.38 -8.25
CA VAL A 80 46.80 -17.75 -9.39
C VAL A 80 46.07 -18.15 -10.69
N ILE A 81 44.74 -18.20 -10.76
CA ILE A 81 44.06 -18.48 -12.04
C ILE A 81 42.83 -17.57 -12.18
N SER A 82 42.99 -16.41 -12.84
CA SER A 82 42.00 -15.71 -13.69
C SER A 82 42.47 -14.28 -14.06
N VAL A 83 43.71 -14.12 -14.54
CA VAL A 83 44.17 -12.90 -15.26
C VAL A 83 43.83 -12.99 -16.76
N LEU A 84 42.80 -13.75 -17.13
CA LEU A 84 42.31 -13.91 -18.51
C LEU A 84 40.78 -13.94 -18.56
N VAL A 85 40.14 -12.91 -18.01
CA VAL A 85 38.79 -12.49 -18.45
C VAL A 85 38.87 -11.00 -18.77
N VAL A 86 39.01 -10.73 -20.06
CA VAL A 86 38.70 -9.43 -20.66
C VAL A 86 37.24 -9.13 -20.32
N GLY A 87 37.01 -8.08 -19.54
CA GLY A 87 35.74 -7.36 -19.39
C GLY A 87 34.45 -8.19 -19.45
N THR A 88 34.17 -8.99 -18.42
CA THR A 88 32.78 -9.29 -18.08
C THR A 88 32.44 -8.40 -16.90
N GLU A 89 31.71 -7.31 -17.14
CA GLU A 89 30.93 -6.70 -16.07
C GLU A 89 30.17 -7.85 -15.38
N SER A 90 30.33 -8.01 -14.08
CA SER A 90 29.57 -9.00 -13.33
C SER A 90 28.10 -8.57 -13.38
N THR A 91 27.38 -9.03 -14.40
CA THR A 91 25.97 -8.71 -14.59
C THR A 91 25.22 -9.27 -13.38
N VAL A 92 24.63 -8.39 -12.58
CA VAL A 92 23.67 -8.79 -11.54
C VAL A 92 22.66 -9.73 -12.18
N THR A 93 22.43 -10.89 -11.56
CA THR A 93 21.45 -11.88 -12.02
C THR A 93 20.20 -11.81 -11.17
N PHE A 94 19.05 -12.17 -11.75
CA PHE A 94 17.80 -12.24 -11.00
C PHE A 94 17.90 -13.18 -9.79
N ALA A 95 18.66 -14.28 -9.89
CA ALA A 95 18.88 -15.20 -8.78
C ALA A 95 19.55 -14.53 -7.56
N ALA A 96 20.50 -13.60 -7.80
CA ALA A 96 21.13 -12.84 -6.73
C ALA A 96 20.15 -11.84 -6.10
N VAL A 97 19.32 -11.16 -6.90
CA VAL A 97 18.26 -10.26 -6.43
C VAL A 97 17.25 -11.02 -5.56
N LYS A 98 16.75 -12.15 -6.07
CA LYS A 98 15.85 -13.04 -5.34
C LYS A 98 16.45 -13.43 -4.00
N LYS A 99 17.69 -13.87 -3.97
CA LYS A 99 18.37 -14.24 -2.72
C LYS A 99 18.38 -13.09 -1.70
N GLN A 100 18.75 -11.87 -2.12
CA GLN A 100 18.78 -10.70 -1.23
C GLN A 100 17.41 -10.38 -0.64
N LEU A 101 16.35 -10.42 -1.46
CA LEU A 101 14.98 -10.19 -1.01
C LEU A 101 14.54 -11.25 0.00
N LEU A 102 14.81 -12.53 -0.28
CA LEU A 102 14.39 -13.65 0.55
C LEU A 102 15.12 -13.76 1.90
N GLU A 103 16.35 -13.26 1.98
CA GLU A 103 17.16 -13.28 3.21
C GLU A 103 16.91 -12.07 4.12
N ALA A 104 16.16 -11.05 3.65
CA ALA A 104 15.87 -9.85 4.42
C ALA A 104 15.00 -10.16 5.65
N GLN A 105 15.44 -9.66 6.81
CA GLN A 105 14.77 -9.74 8.11
C GLN A 105 13.97 -8.47 8.46
N SER A 106 14.28 -7.37 7.77
CA SER A 106 13.48 -6.16 7.81
C SER A 106 13.49 -5.50 6.44
N LEU A 107 12.48 -4.70 6.19
CA LEU A 107 12.26 -3.99 4.94
C LEU A 107 11.64 -2.62 5.26
N SER A 108 12.07 -1.58 4.58
CA SER A 108 11.40 -0.28 4.59
C SER A 108 11.33 0.27 3.18
N PHE A 109 10.20 0.86 2.81
CA PHE A 109 10.00 1.46 1.50
C PHE A 109 8.89 2.51 1.54
N SER A 110 8.89 3.37 0.53
CA SER A 110 7.79 4.27 0.21
C SER A 110 6.98 3.65 -0.94
N MET A 111 5.65 3.68 -0.86
CA MET A 111 4.76 3.18 -1.89
C MET A 111 3.82 4.28 -2.34
N THR A 112 3.74 4.49 -3.64
CA THR A 112 2.85 5.45 -4.28
C THR A 112 1.83 4.69 -5.11
N THR A 113 0.55 4.98 -4.89
CA THR A 113 -0.56 4.43 -5.66
C THR A 113 -1.21 5.57 -6.43
N GLN A 114 -1.23 5.43 -7.75
CA GLN A 114 -1.93 6.32 -8.67
C GLN A 114 -3.10 5.53 -9.26
N ILE A 115 -4.31 6.07 -9.14
CA ILE A 115 -5.50 5.52 -9.81
C ILE A 115 -6.12 6.69 -10.57
N GLU A 116 -6.50 6.47 -11.82
CA GLU A 116 -7.06 7.52 -12.67
C GLU A 116 -8.25 8.22 -11.96
N GLY A 117 -8.26 9.55 -11.91
CA GLY A 117 -9.32 10.32 -11.25
C GLY A 117 -9.27 10.33 -9.72
N MET A 118 -8.28 9.68 -9.09
CA MET A 118 -8.03 9.75 -7.66
C MET A 118 -6.75 10.56 -7.36
N PRO A 119 -6.69 11.27 -6.22
CA PRO A 119 -5.43 11.84 -5.75
C PRO A 119 -4.38 10.75 -5.56
N GLU A 120 -3.14 11.04 -5.95
CA GLU A 120 -2.01 10.18 -5.65
C GLU A 120 -1.92 9.92 -4.13
N GLN A 121 -1.78 8.66 -3.74
CA GLN A 121 -1.61 8.26 -2.35
C GLN A 121 -0.20 7.76 -2.12
N THR A 122 0.52 8.40 -1.21
CA THR A 122 1.83 7.92 -0.74
C THR A 122 1.68 7.28 0.63
N SER A 123 2.36 6.15 0.81
CA SER A 123 2.48 5.46 2.09
C SER A 123 3.93 5.10 2.40
N LYS A 124 4.25 5.00 3.69
CA LYS A 124 5.52 4.45 4.16
C LYS A 124 5.27 3.12 4.83
N VAL A 125 6.04 2.12 4.44
CA VAL A 125 5.89 0.75 4.94
C VAL A 125 7.16 0.34 5.64
N TYR A 126 6.98 -0.29 6.79
CA TYR A 126 8.03 -0.91 7.58
C TYR A 126 7.62 -2.33 7.91
N CYS A 127 8.47 -3.29 7.58
CA CYS A 127 8.25 -4.70 7.89
C CYS A 127 9.44 -5.21 8.72
N LYS A 128 9.15 -5.95 9.79
CA LYS A 128 10.14 -6.59 10.65
C LYS A 128 9.72 -8.02 10.94
N MET A 129 10.62 -8.95 10.67
CA MET A 129 10.37 -10.37 10.94
C MET A 129 10.41 -10.68 12.46
N PRO A 130 9.63 -11.66 12.91
CA PRO A 130 8.51 -12.28 12.20
C PRO A 130 7.28 -11.37 12.27
N GLY A 131 6.62 -11.11 11.14
CA GLY A 131 5.21 -10.76 11.20
C GLY A 131 4.81 -9.36 11.68
N ARG A 132 5.71 -8.40 11.86
CA ARG A 132 5.35 -7.05 12.32
C ARG A 132 5.40 -6.06 11.16
N MET A 133 4.30 -5.35 10.95
CA MET A 133 4.15 -4.40 9.85
C MET A 133 3.61 -3.08 10.39
N ARG A 134 4.12 -1.98 9.84
CA ARG A 134 3.59 -0.63 10.04
C ARG A 134 3.40 0.02 8.68
N VAL A 135 2.22 0.59 8.46
CA VAL A 135 1.88 1.38 7.28
C VAL A 135 1.44 2.76 7.73
N GLU A 136 2.13 3.79 7.27
CA GLU A 136 1.74 5.18 7.44
C GLU A 136 1.17 5.68 6.13
N MET A 137 -0.10 6.08 6.11
CA MET A 137 -0.80 6.53 4.90
C MET A 137 -1.64 7.77 5.22
N GLY A 138 -1.20 8.92 4.71
CA GLY A 138 -1.76 10.21 5.11
C GLY A 138 -1.66 10.41 6.64
N PRO A 139 -2.73 10.81 7.33
CA PRO A 139 -2.71 10.94 8.79
C PRO A 139 -2.84 9.59 9.51
N THR A 140 -3.24 8.51 8.82
CA THR A 140 -3.55 7.22 9.45
C THR A 140 -2.31 6.38 9.60
N VAL A 141 -2.20 5.68 10.72
CA VAL A 141 -1.15 4.70 10.98
C VAL A 141 -1.79 3.35 11.28
N ASN A 142 -1.38 2.33 10.54
CA ASN A 142 -1.75 0.94 10.79
C ASN A 142 -0.54 0.19 11.32
N ILE A 143 -0.72 -0.56 12.39
CA ILE A 143 0.28 -1.45 12.95
C ILE A 143 -0.35 -2.83 13.06
N VAL A 144 0.29 -3.83 12.47
CA VAL A 144 -0.17 -5.21 12.48
C VAL A 144 0.92 -6.09 13.09
N ASP A 145 0.52 -6.89 14.06
CA ASP A 145 1.32 -7.97 14.64
C ASP A 145 0.65 -9.29 14.26
N TYR A 146 1.08 -9.88 13.15
CA TYR A 146 0.51 -11.12 12.63
C TYR A 146 0.67 -12.31 13.59
N PRO A 147 1.85 -12.54 14.22
CA PRO A 147 2.01 -13.61 15.21
C PRO A 147 1.08 -13.46 16.40
N ALA A 148 0.87 -12.23 16.87
CA ALA A 148 -0.08 -11.95 17.95
C ALA A 148 -1.53 -11.85 17.47
N ARG A 149 -1.78 -11.89 16.16
CA ARG A 149 -3.09 -11.69 15.51
C ARG A 149 -3.80 -10.42 15.97
N ARG A 150 -3.07 -9.31 15.99
CA ARG A 150 -3.58 -7.99 16.40
C ARG A 150 -3.35 -6.95 15.33
N TRP A 151 -4.34 -6.08 15.16
CA TRP A 151 -4.24 -4.88 14.34
C TRP A 151 -4.65 -3.66 15.17
N LEU A 152 -3.78 -2.65 15.19
CA LEU A 152 -4.00 -1.33 15.75
C LEU A 152 -4.05 -0.30 14.61
N MET A 153 -5.17 0.41 14.50
CA MET A 153 -5.27 1.60 13.64
C MET A 153 -5.30 2.85 14.51
N LEU A 154 -4.44 3.82 14.20
CA LEU A 154 -4.40 5.13 14.83
C LEU A 154 -4.99 6.19 13.90
N LEU A 155 -5.84 7.04 14.47
CA LEU A 155 -6.46 8.20 13.83
C LEU A 155 -6.02 9.47 14.58
N PRO A 156 -4.82 10.01 14.30
CA PRO A 156 -4.22 11.10 15.06
C PRO A 156 -5.05 12.38 15.07
N GLY A 157 -5.74 12.70 13.97
CA GLY A 157 -6.57 13.90 13.86
C GLY A 157 -7.69 13.98 14.90
N GLY A 158 -8.22 12.82 15.33
CA GLY A 158 -9.21 12.72 16.40
C GLY A 158 -8.66 12.19 17.72
N LYS A 159 -7.35 11.88 17.80
CA LYS A 159 -6.76 11.09 18.88
C LYS A 159 -7.58 9.83 19.19
N LYS A 160 -7.96 9.09 18.14
CA LYS A 160 -8.70 7.85 18.29
C LYS A 160 -7.84 6.66 17.87
N PHE A 161 -8.15 5.50 18.40
CA PHE A 161 -7.57 4.25 17.94
C PHE A 161 -8.63 3.17 17.80
N MET A 162 -8.37 2.18 16.97
CA MET A 162 -9.18 0.97 16.87
C MET A 162 -8.27 -0.24 17.07
N HIS A 163 -8.71 -1.17 17.92
CA HIS A 163 -8.11 -2.49 18.07
C HIS A 163 -8.97 -3.52 17.39
N MET A 164 -8.33 -4.40 16.61
CA MET A 164 -8.98 -5.54 16.00
C MET A 164 -8.19 -6.80 16.34
N ASP A 165 -8.91 -7.80 16.85
CA ASP A 165 -8.45 -9.18 16.84
C ASP A 165 -8.72 -9.75 15.46
N ILE A 166 -7.65 -10.10 14.75
CA ILE A 166 -7.71 -10.63 13.38
C ILE A 166 -7.60 -12.16 13.37
N SER A 167 -7.72 -12.83 14.52
CA SER A 167 -7.61 -14.28 14.63
C SER A 167 -8.64 -15.04 13.81
N ASP A 168 -9.83 -14.47 13.65
CA ASP A 168 -10.94 -15.06 12.91
C ASP A 168 -11.03 -14.56 11.47
N MET A 169 -10.06 -13.77 10.99
CA MET A 169 -10.05 -13.30 9.61
C MET A 169 -9.67 -14.47 8.68
N PRO A 170 -10.57 -14.95 7.78
CA PRO A 170 -10.24 -15.96 6.79
C PRO A 170 -9.05 -15.52 5.94
N GLY A 171 -8.14 -16.46 5.69
CA GLY A 171 -6.90 -16.15 5.01
C GLY A 171 -5.93 -15.32 5.84
N ILE A 172 -6.16 -15.03 7.12
CA ILE A 172 -5.13 -14.33 7.93
C ILE A 172 -3.85 -15.14 8.05
N ASP A 173 -3.98 -16.45 8.10
CA ASP A 173 -2.87 -17.39 8.04
C ASP A 173 -2.19 -17.35 6.66
N GLU A 174 -2.94 -17.01 5.60
CA GLU A 174 -2.46 -16.81 4.21
C GLU A 174 -1.90 -15.38 3.95
N ILE A 175 -2.21 -14.40 4.81
CA ILE A 175 -1.84 -12.98 4.67
C ILE A 175 -0.66 -12.61 5.60
N GLY A 176 -0.34 -13.45 6.59
CA GLY A 176 0.75 -13.21 7.55
C GLY A 176 2.07 -12.86 6.88
N LEU A 177 2.99 -12.14 7.55
CA LEU A 177 4.27 -11.75 6.91
C LEU A 177 5.17 -12.94 6.53
N GLU A 178 5.00 -14.12 7.16
CA GLU A 178 5.59 -15.37 6.66
C GLU A 178 5.12 -15.67 5.23
N ASP A 179 3.87 -15.33 4.92
CA ASP A 179 3.25 -15.40 3.61
C ASP A 179 3.38 -14.11 2.77
N PHE A 180 3.57 -12.90 3.31
CA PHE A 180 4.10 -11.80 2.48
C PHE A 180 5.44 -12.19 1.89
N MET A 181 6.30 -12.82 2.70
CA MET A 181 7.53 -13.39 2.20
C MET A 181 7.27 -14.60 1.31
N ALA A 182 6.26 -15.46 1.58
CA ALA A 182 5.90 -16.58 0.70
C ALA A 182 5.37 -16.13 -0.67
N GLU A 183 4.44 -15.19 -0.72
CA GLU A 183 3.95 -14.52 -1.92
C GLU A 183 5.08 -13.78 -2.62
N LEU A 184 5.97 -13.07 -1.91
CA LEU A 184 7.18 -12.55 -2.53
C LEU A 184 8.06 -13.68 -3.10
N ARG A 185 8.19 -14.84 -2.44
CA ARG A 185 8.93 -15.99 -3.01
C ARG A 185 8.25 -16.49 -4.28
N LYS A 186 6.93 -16.65 -4.23
CA LYS A 186 6.08 -17.18 -5.29
C LYS A 186 6.08 -16.25 -6.50
N THR A 187 6.00 -14.95 -6.27
CA THR A 187 6.20 -13.92 -7.29
C THR A 187 7.59 -14.06 -7.87
N LEU A 188 8.64 -14.11 -7.06
CA LEU A 188 10.02 -14.30 -7.53
C LEU A 188 10.30 -15.71 -8.11
N GLU A 189 9.34 -16.62 -8.14
CA GLU A 189 9.39 -17.92 -8.83
C GLU A 189 8.69 -17.91 -10.19
N GLY A 190 7.93 -16.85 -10.48
CA GLY A 190 7.25 -16.64 -11.75
C GLY A 190 8.20 -16.56 -12.95
N ALA A 191 7.62 -16.57 -14.15
CA ALA A 191 8.39 -16.40 -15.38
C ALA A 191 9.08 -15.03 -15.37
N VAL A 192 10.38 -15.02 -15.68
CA VAL A 192 11.22 -13.82 -15.62
C VAL A 192 11.59 -13.40 -17.04
N GLU A 193 11.30 -12.16 -17.37
CA GLU A 193 11.77 -11.48 -18.58
C GLU A 193 12.81 -10.42 -18.17
N GLU A 194 13.96 -10.37 -18.85
CA GLU A 194 14.92 -9.28 -18.64
C GLU A 194 14.46 -8.04 -19.42
N LEU A 195 14.30 -6.91 -18.73
CA LEU A 195 13.84 -5.64 -19.32
C LEU A 195 14.99 -4.77 -19.85
N GLY A 196 16.24 -5.21 -19.67
CA GLY A 196 17.44 -4.44 -19.99
C GLY A 196 17.83 -3.47 -18.87
N GLU A 197 18.50 -2.37 -19.25
CA GLU A 197 19.02 -1.36 -18.31
C GLU A 197 18.34 0.00 -18.51
N ARG A 198 18.11 0.74 -17.41
CA ARG A 198 17.67 2.13 -17.43
C ARG A 198 18.25 2.92 -16.26
N GLN A 199 18.08 4.24 -16.27
CA GLN A 199 18.36 5.08 -15.10
C GLN A 199 17.14 5.12 -14.18
N VAL A 200 17.32 4.83 -12.90
CA VAL A 200 16.30 5.02 -11.84
C VAL A 200 16.93 5.94 -10.79
N ASP A 201 16.34 7.12 -10.61
CA ASP A 201 16.84 8.15 -9.67
C ASP A 201 18.35 8.48 -9.82
N GLY A 202 18.85 8.42 -11.06
CA GLY A 202 20.25 8.67 -11.39
C GLY A 202 21.21 7.48 -11.14
N VAL A 203 20.68 6.32 -10.77
CA VAL A 203 21.41 5.06 -10.61
C VAL A 203 21.17 4.16 -11.82
N ARG A 204 22.24 3.57 -12.37
CA ARG A 204 22.14 2.56 -13.42
C ARG A 204 21.46 1.32 -12.86
N ALA A 205 20.27 1.01 -13.38
CA ALA A 205 19.43 -0.10 -12.91
C ALA A 205 19.27 -1.15 -13.99
N LYS A 206 19.25 -2.43 -13.59
CA LYS A 206 18.84 -3.57 -14.42
C LYS A 206 17.41 -3.97 -14.05
N GLY A 207 16.57 -4.20 -15.06
CA GLY A 207 15.15 -4.50 -14.88
C GLY A 207 14.81 -5.97 -15.13
N TYR A 208 13.87 -6.48 -14.35
CA TYR A 208 13.27 -7.80 -14.50
C TYR A 208 11.77 -7.68 -14.41
N ARG A 209 11.03 -8.30 -15.34
CA ARG A 209 9.59 -8.45 -15.25
C ARG A 209 9.27 -9.84 -14.78
N VAL A 210 8.42 -9.91 -13.78
CA VAL A 210 7.93 -11.18 -13.24
C VAL A 210 6.42 -11.25 -13.42
N CYS A 211 5.94 -12.40 -13.91
CA CYS A 211 4.52 -12.65 -14.12
C CYS A 211 4.04 -13.73 -13.15
N GLU A 212 3.05 -13.40 -12.34
CA GLU A 212 2.39 -14.36 -11.46
C GLU A 212 0.88 -14.17 -11.50
N SER A 213 0.13 -15.25 -11.75
CA SER A 213 -1.34 -15.23 -11.78
C SER A 213 -1.95 -14.14 -12.68
N GLY A 214 -1.26 -13.79 -13.78
CA GLY A 214 -1.69 -12.75 -14.72
C GLY A 214 -1.37 -11.31 -14.29
N MET A 215 -0.77 -11.11 -13.11
CA MET A 215 -0.24 -9.83 -12.66
C MET A 215 1.25 -9.72 -13.00
N TRP A 216 1.65 -8.55 -13.47
CA TRP A 216 3.03 -8.25 -13.85
C TRP A 216 3.64 -7.32 -12.80
N GLN A 217 4.87 -7.62 -12.41
CA GLN A 217 5.67 -6.74 -11.56
C GLN A 217 7.04 -6.52 -12.20
N ASP A 218 7.40 -5.25 -12.38
CA ASP A 218 8.73 -4.87 -12.84
C ASP A 218 9.59 -4.54 -11.63
N ILE A 219 10.76 -5.17 -11.56
CA ILE A 219 11.73 -5.06 -10.48
C ILE A 219 12.99 -4.43 -11.04
N TRP A 220 13.30 -3.23 -10.57
CA TRP A 220 14.50 -2.49 -10.95
C TRP A 220 15.50 -2.54 -9.81
N VAL A 221 16.70 -3.03 -10.11
CA VAL A 221 17.80 -3.17 -9.14
C VAL A 221 19.04 -2.42 -9.60
N ASP A 222 19.85 -1.94 -8.66
CA ASP A 222 21.15 -1.36 -8.97
C ASP A 222 22.01 -2.37 -9.73
N ALA A 223 22.53 -1.98 -10.90
CA ALA A 223 23.22 -2.89 -11.81
C ALA A 223 24.59 -3.37 -11.29
N GLY A 224 25.16 -2.70 -10.28
CA GLY A 224 26.45 -3.08 -9.68
C GLY A 224 26.30 -3.92 -8.40
N THR A 225 25.27 -3.67 -7.60
CA THR A 225 25.08 -4.27 -6.27
C THR A 225 23.91 -5.26 -6.21
N GLY A 226 22.96 -5.14 -7.13
CA GLY A 226 21.71 -5.90 -7.14
C GLY A 226 20.72 -5.49 -6.05
N GLN A 227 20.96 -4.36 -5.37
CA GLN A 227 20.01 -3.84 -4.40
C GLN A 227 18.73 -3.38 -5.11
N PRO A 228 17.53 -3.74 -4.60
CA PRO A 228 16.29 -3.22 -5.14
C PRO A 228 16.24 -1.70 -5.06
N LEU A 229 15.86 -1.06 -6.15
CA LEU A 229 15.67 0.38 -6.23
C LEU A 229 14.19 0.72 -6.33
N ARG A 230 13.45 -0.05 -7.15
CA ARG A 230 12.05 0.25 -7.47
C ARG A 230 11.28 -1.01 -7.86
N PHE A 231 10.03 -1.11 -7.42
CA PHE A 231 9.06 -2.05 -7.96
C PHE A 231 7.91 -1.30 -8.62
N GLU A 232 7.40 -1.82 -9.72
CA GLU A 232 6.27 -1.24 -10.46
C GLU A 232 5.24 -2.33 -10.72
N THR A 233 3.98 -2.04 -10.44
CA THR A 233 2.87 -2.98 -10.67
C THR A 233 1.70 -2.20 -11.24
N GLU A 234 1.22 -2.63 -12.40
CA GLU A 234 -0.05 -2.15 -12.94
C GLU A 234 -1.20 -2.80 -12.18
N LEU A 235 -2.27 -2.03 -11.97
CA LEU A 235 -3.54 -2.47 -11.41
C LEU A 235 -4.55 -2.48 -12.57
N PRO A 236 -4.68 -3.60 -13.32
CA PRO A 236 -5.46 -3.64 -14.55
C PRO A 236 -6.93 -3.27 -14.34
N TRP A 237 -7.44 -3.50 -13.13
CA TRP A 237 -8.83 -3.28 -12.73
C TRP A 237 -9.17 -1.82 -12.42
N SER A 238 -8.18 -0.97 -12.20
CA SER A 238 -8.40 0.44 -11.86
C SER A 238 -7.73 1.43 -12.82
N ASN A 239 -7.08 0.93 -13.88
CA ASN A 239 -6.11 1.70 -14.67
C ASN A 239 -5.12 2.41 -13.74
N GLY A 240 -4.73 1.70 -12.67
CA GLY A 240 -3.90 2.23 -11.61
C GLY A 240 -2.48 1.72 -11.74
N HIS A 241 -1.55 2.45 -11.14
CA HIS A 241 -0.14 2.08 -11.08
C HIS A 241 0.34 2.19 -9.63
N VAL A 242 0.98 1.13 -9.15
CA VAL A 242 1.67 1.11 -7.86
C VAL A 242 3.16 1.17 -8.11
N THR A 243 3.81 2.17 -7.53
CA THR A 243 5.27 2.28 -7.51
C THR A 243 5.77 2.13 -6.07
N VAL A 244 6.67 1.18 -5.85
CA VAL A 244 7.46 1.06 -4.62
C VAL A 244 8.84 1.65 -4.86
N LEU A 245 9.29 2.55 -3.99
CA LEU A 245 10.53 3.32 -4.07
C LEU A 245 11.26 3.28 -2.73
N GLU A 246 12.50 3.78 -2.72
CA GLU A 246 13.31 3.94 -1.49
C GLU A 246 13.44 2.61 -0.72
N VAL A 247 13.64 1.51 -1.45
CA VAL A 247 13.66 0.17 -0.88
C VAL A 247 14.94 -0.04 -0.10
N ILE A 248 14.82 -0.29 1.20
CA ILE A 248 15.94 -0.58 2.08
C ILE A 248 15.75 -1.96 2.67
N LEU A 249 16.70 -2.86 2.38
CA LEU A 249 16.76 -4.20 2.96
C LEU A 249 17.56 -4.19 4.26
N ASN A 250 17.08 -4.92 5.25
CA ASN A 250 17.66 -5.03 6.58
C ASN A 250 17.95 -3.69 7.31
N PRO A 251 17.09 -2.64 7.21
CA PRO A 251 17.29 -1.44 8.00
C PRO A 251 17.17 -1.77 9.48
N PRO A 252 17.96 -1.12 10.36
CA PRO A 252 17.74 -1.20 11.80
C PRO A 252 16.40 -0.53 12.13
N LEU A 253 15.37 -1.33 12.41
CA LEU A 253 14.04 -0.85 12.81
C LEU A 253 13.85 -0.97 14.32
N ASP A 254 13.52 0.14 14.96
CA ASP A 254 13.16 0.21 16.38
C ASP A 254 11.89 -0.61 16.64
N ASP A 255 11.88 -1.41 17.71
CA ASP A 255 10.70 -2.15 18.13
C ASP A 255 9.53 -1.23 18.51
N ALA A 256 9.81 0.01 18.93
CA ALA A 256 8.78 0.99 19.26
C ALA A 256 7.88 1.37 18.07
N LEU A 257 8.36 1.23 16.82
CA LEU A 257 7.56 1.47 15.61
C LEU A 257 6.35 0.52 15.52
N PHE A 258 6.49 -0.67 16.11
CA PHE A 258 5.51 -1.75 16.06
C PHE A 258 4.76 -1.93 17.39
N ASN A 259 4.80 -0.92 18.27
CA ASN A 259 4.12 -1.00 19.55
C ASN A 259 2.59 -1.03 19.35
N MET A 260 1.95 -2.08 19.85
CA MET A 260 0.50 -2.26 19.82
C MET A 260 -0.22 -1.54 20.97
N THR A 261 0.50 -0.77 21.78
CA THR A 261 -0.09 0.07 22.83
C THR A 261 -0.45 1.43 22.24
N PRO A 262 -1.72 1.86 22.28
CA PRO A 262 -2.12 3.19 21.84
C PRO A 262 -1.35 4.29 22.58
N PRO A 263 -1.02 5.41 21.91
CA PRO A 263 -0.37 6.54 22.58
C PRO A 263 -1.25 7.13 23.68
N THR A 264 -0.63 7.68 24.73
CA THR A 264 -1.34 8.34 25.82
C THR A 264 -2.26 9.45 25.30
N GLY A 265 -3.50 9.47 25.80
CA GLY A 265 -4.51 10.46 25.41
C GLY A 265 -5.25 10.12 24.12
N TYR A 266 -5.06 8.92 23.56
CA TYR A 266 -5.93 8.39 22.52
C TYR A 266 -7.13 7.67 23.15
N GLU A 267 -8.30 7.84 22.55
CA GLU A 267 -9.55 7.20 22.96
C GLU A 267 -9.87 6.01 22.04
N GLU A 268 -10.35 4.93 22.64
CA GLU A 268 -10.76 3.75 21.87
C GLU A 268 -12.04 4.06 21.10
N HIS A 269 -12.00 3.81 19.79
CA HIS A 269 -13.17 3.77 18.94
C HIS A 269 -13.51 2.29 18.70
N PRO A 270 -14.78 1.88 18.87
CA PRO A 270 -15.16 0.49 18.65
C PRO A 270 -14.84 0.08 17.21
N ALA A 271 -14.03 -0.95 17.05
CA ALA A 271 -13.85 -1.58 15.76
C ALA A 271 -15.11 -2.40 15.42
N PRO A 272 -15.56 -2.43 14.16
CA PRO A 272 -16.53 -3.43 13.74
C PRO A 272 -15.90 -4.82 13.94
N PRO A 273 -16.66 -5.83 14.40
CA PRO A 273 -16.14 -7.18 14.53
C PRO A 273 -15.65 -7.68 13.17
N VAL A 274 -14.48 -8.34 13.13
CA VAL A 274 -13.89 -8.87 11.89
C VAL A 274 -14.86 -9.79 11.15
N SER A 275 -15.68 -10.54 11.89
CA SER A 275 -16.75 -11.37 11.30
C SER A 275 -17.68 -10.57 10.38
N ARG A 276 -18.02 -9.31 10.71
CA ARG A 276 -18.84 -8.42 9.86
C ARG A 276 -18.17 -8.02 8.55
N LEU A 277 -16.86 -8.17 8.41
CA LEU A 277 -16.18 -7.97 7.13
C LEU A 277 -16.19 -9.26 6.30
N MET A 278 -16.37 -10.42 6.94
CA MET A 278 -16.09 -11.74 6.37
C MET A 278 -17.35 -12.53 6.01
N ASP A 279 -18.48 -12.24 6.63
CA ASP A 279 -19.81 -12.73 6.25
C ASP A 279 -20.51 -11.81 5.24
N ALA A 280 -19.74 -10.97 4.55
CA ALA A 280 -20.27 -10.17 3.45
C ALA A 280 -20.67 -11.07 2.28
N THR A 281 -21.83 -10.79 1.70
CA THR A 281 -22.51 -11.59 0.67
C THR A 281 -22.74 -10.79 -0.60
N GLU A 282 -23.23 -11.45 -1.64
CA GLU A 282 -23.73 -10.78 -2.84
C GLU A 282 -24.87 -9.80 -2.55
N ASP A 283 -25.70 -10.06 -1.53
CA ASP A 283 -26.76 -9.14 -1.12
C ASP A 283 -26.18 -7.84 -0.54
N ASP A 284 -25.04 -7.91 0.15
CA ASP A 284 -24.33 -6.74 0.65
C ASP A 284 -23.72 -5.91 -0.49
N LEU A 285 -23.18 -6.59 -1.49
CA LEU A 285 -22.69 -5.95 -2.72
C LEU A 285 -23.81 -5.17 -3.41
N VAL A 286 -24.96 -5.82 -3.62
CA VAL A 286 -26.17 -5.19 -4.19
C VAL A 286 -26.67 -4.05 -3.31
N GLY A 287 -26.70 -4.25 -1.99
CA GLY A 287 -27.15 -3.27 -1.01
C GLY A 287 -26.32 -2.00 -1.02
N GLY A 288 -24.98 -2.11 -1.05
CA GLY A 288 -24.10 -0.96 -1.14
C GLY A 288 -24.14 -0.28 -2.50
N LEU A 289 -24.22 -1.03 -3.61
CA LEU A 289 -24.40 -0.45 -4.95
C LEU A 289 -25.70 0.34 -5.05
N ARG A 290 -26.79 -0.16 -4.46
CA ARG A 290 -28.07 0.55 -4.36
C ARG A 290 -27.97 1.82 -3.50
N ALA A 291 -27.25 1.75 -2.39
CA ALA A 291 -27.02 2.90 -1.53
C ALA A 291 -26.24 4.01 -2.28
N ILE A 292 -25.16 3.65 -2.96
CA ILE A 292 -24.32 4.59 -3.72
C ILE A 292 -25.08 5.20 -4.89
N THR A 293 -25.83 4.39 -5.64
CA THR A 293 -26.61 4.90 -6.78
C THR A 293 -27.74 5.82 -6.33
N THR A 294 -28.36 5.57 -5.16
CA THR A 294 -29.30 6.51 -4.54
C THR A 294 -28.65 7.88 -4.27
N LEU A 295 -27.40 7.88 -3.80
CA LEU A 295 -26.63 9.12 -3.57
C LEU A 295 -26.11 9.77 -4.87
N ASN A 296 -26.22 9.08 -6.00
CA ASN A 296 -25.66 9.48 -7.29
C ASN A 296 -26.74 9.54 -8.38
N ASP A 297 -27.95 9.96 -8.03
CA ASP A 297 -29.09 10.17 -8.94
C ASP A 297 -29.41 8.96 -9.84
N GLY A 298 -29.27 7.75 -9.28
CA GLY A 298 -29.52 6.49 -9.97
C GLY A 298 -28.43 6.10 -10.98
N VAL A 299 -27.24 6.68 -10.88
CA VAL A 299 -26.10 6.40 -11.76
C VAL A 299 -25.00 5.66 -11.01
N PHE A 300 -24.46 4.62 -11.61
CA PHE A 300 -23.31 3.90 -11.08
C PHE A 300 -22.01 4.72 -11.26
N PRO A 301 -21.16 4.86 -10.23
CA PRO A 301 -19.91 5.64 -10.33
C PRO A 301 -18.78 4.84 -10.97
N LYS A 302 -17.77 5.52 -11.52
CA LYS A 302 -16.54 4.87 -12.05
C LYS A 302 -15.87 3.92 -11.06
N TYR A 303 -15.84 4.28 -9.77
CA TYR A 303 -15.18 3.50 -8.71
C TYR A 303 -16.14 3.26 -7.54
N PRO A 304 -17.05 2.27 -7.59
CA PRO A 304 -18.07 2.09 -6.54
C PRO A 304 -17.46 1.83 -5.16
N MET A 305 -16.30 1.18 -5.08
CA MET A 305 -15.64 0.86 -3.81
C MET A 305 -14.80 2.01 -3.25
N MET A 306 -14.50 3.02 -4.07
CA MET A 306 -13.56 4.08 -3.72
C MET A 306 -14.03 5.46 -4.19
N ASP A 307 -15.34 5.68 -4.43
CA ASP A 307 -15.83 6.93 -5.00
C ASP A 307 -15.31 8.13 -4.16
N PRO A 308 -14.40 8.96 -4.72
CA PRO A 308 -13.76 10.03 -3.96
C PRO A 308 -14.77 11.09 -3.51
N GLN A 309 -15.95 11.12 -4.13
CA GLN A 309 -17.03 12.06 -3.78
C GLN A 309 -17.98 11.49 -2.73
N LEU A 310 -17.85 10.22 -2.33
CA LEU A 310 -18.82 9.56 -1.43
C LEU A 310 -19.00 10.32 -0.11
N THR A 311 -17.91 10.77 0.53
CA THR A 311 -18.01 11.52 1.79
C THR A 311 -18.75 12.84 1.63
N ASP A 312 -18.49 13.57 0.54
CA ASP A 312 -19.19 14.83 0.27
C ASP A 312 -20.65 14.59 -0.12
N LYS A 313 -20.95 13.54 -0.89
CA LYS A 313 -22.32 13.10 -1.22
C LYS A 313 -23.11 12.74 0.04
N LEU A 314 -22.53 11.96 0.95
CA LEU A 314 -23.14 11.63 2.24
C LEU A 314 -23.43 12.89 3.07
N ARG A 315 -22.50 13.86 3.08
CA ARG A 315 -22.71 15.14 3.78
C ARG A 315 -23.82 15.98 3.13
N GLN A 316 -23.87 16.03 1.80
CA GLN A 316 -24.86 16.80 1.04
C GLN A 316 -26.26 16.21 1.10
N ALA A 317 -26.37 14.88 1.18
CA ALA A 317 -27.65 14.19 1.29
C ALA A 317 -28.45 14.56 2.55
N ASN A 318 -27.78 15.11 3.58
CA ASN A 318 -28.40 15.59 4.82
C ASN A 318 -29.39 14.58 5.42
N LEU A 319 -29.02 13.29 5.36
CA LEU A 319 -29.85 12.18 5.81
C LEU A 319 -30.03 12.23 7.34
N PRO A 320 -31.19 11.81 7.86
CA PRO A 320 -31.36 11.51 9.28
C PRO A 320 -30.24 10.57 9.77
N GLU A 321 -29.82 10.70 11.03
CA GLU A 321 -28.68 9.96 11.59
C GLU A 321 -28.80 8.43 11.41
N GLU A 322 -29.99 7.88 11.60
CA GLU A 322 -30.28 6.46 11.42
C GLU A 322 -30.10 6.01 9.95
N GLU A 323 -30.62 6.79 9.01
CA GLU A 323 -30.50 6.50 7.57
C GLU A 323 -29.06 6.69 7.07
N LEU A 324 -28.34 7.67 7.60
CA LEU A 324 -26.92 7.85 7.36
C LEU A 324 -26.13 6.64 7.85
N HIS A 325 -26.40 6.17 9.07
CA HIS A 325 -25.75 4.99 9.63
C HIS A 325 -26.01 3.75 8.76
N GLU A 326 -27.26 3.50 8.38
CA GLU A 326 -27.63 2.37 7.53
C GLU A 326 -26.95 2.44 6.16
N THR A 327 -26.92 3.62 5.53
CA THR A 327 -26.27 3.86 4.24
C THR A 327 -24.77 3.58 4.32
N VAL A 328 -24.10 4.11 5.35
CA VAL A 328 -22.67 3.85 5.57
C VAL A 328 -22.42 2.36 5.81
N GLN A 329 -23.26 1.68 6.60
CA GLN A 329 -23.12 0.23 6.83
C GLN A 329 -23.22 -0.56 5.53
N LYS A 330 -24.19 -0.27 4.65
CA LYS A 330 -24.33 -0.93 3.34
C LYS A 330 -23.08 -0.74 2.48
N VAL A 331 -22.53 0.47 2.43
CA VAL A 331 -21.31 0.75 1.65
C VAL A 331 -20.09 0.03 2.22
N VAL A 332 -19.92 0.03 3.54
CA VAL A 332 -18.82 -0.71 4.20
C VAL A 332 -18.93 -2.21 3.92
N ARG A 333 -20.14 -2.78 4.00
CA ARG A 333 -20.41 -4.20 3.74
C ARG A 333 -20.13 -4.59 2.29
N MET A 334 -20.51 -3.73 1.34
CA MET A 334 -20.16 -3.89 -0.07
C MET A 334 -18.64 -3.87 -0.29
N GLY A 335 -17.93 -2.91 0.32
CA GLY A 335 -16.46 -2.85 0.28
C GLY A 335 -15.80 -4.10 0.87
N ALA A 336 -16.36 -4.63 1.94
CA ALA A 336 -15.90 -5.87 2.55
C ALA A 336 -16.06 -7.07 1.59
N TYR A 337 -17.21 -7.22 0.94
CA TYR A 337 -17.41 -8.27 -0.09
C TYR A 337 -16.41 -8.13 -1.24
N ALA A 338 -16.23 -6.91 -1.78
CA ALA A 338 -15.26 -6.67 -2.85
C ALA A 338 -13.82 -6.95 -2.44
N SER A 339 -13.44 -6.70 -1.19
CA SER A 339 -12.07 -6.97 -0.71
C SER A 339 -11.71 -8.45 -0.70
N VAL A 340 -12.69 -9.33 -0.48
CA VAL A 340 -12.50 -10.79 -0.46
C VAL A 340 -12.80 -11.44 -1.80
N LEU A 341 -13.46 -10.75 -2.72
CA LEU A 341 -13.85 -11.31 -4.02
C LEU A 341 -12.64 -11.78 -4.86
N PRO A 342 -11.53 -11.01 -4.99
CA PRO A 342 -10.34 -11.44 -5.71
C PRO A 342 -9.71 -12.74 -5.20
N THR A 343 -9.90 -13.09 -3.93
CA THR A 343 -9.37 -14.36 -3.39
C THR A 343 -10.19 -15.57 -3.85
N LYS A 344 -11.43 -15.34 -4.32
CA LYS A 344 -12.41 -16.37 -4.72
C LYS A 344 -12.63 -16.44 -6.24
N CYS A 345 -12.19 -15.44 -7.00
CA CYS A 345 -12.46 -15.35 -8.43
C CYS A 345 -11.24 -14.99 -9.29
N THR A 346 -11.37 -15.19 -10.59
CA THR A 346 -10.53 -14.63 -11.65
C THR A 346 -11.38 -13.71 -12.53
N ASP A 347 -10.74 -12.98 -13.45
CA ASP A 347 -11.42 -12.22 -14.50
C ASP A 347 -12.51 -11.25 -14.00
N TRP A 348 -12.26 -10.63 -12.84
CA TRP A 348 -13.14 -9.61 -12.27
C TRP A 348 -13.09 -8.34 -13.10
N ASN A 349 -14.25 -7.80 -13.44
CA ASN A 349 -14.40 -6.59 -14.25
C ASN A 349 -15.57 -5.75 -13.76
N TYR A 350 -15.45 -4.43 -13.90
CA TYR A 350 -16.49 -3.46 -13.64
C TYR A 350 -16.68 -2.54 -14.84
N ALA A 351 -17.93 -2.39 -15.29
CA ALA A 351 -18.34 -1.56 -16.42
C ALA A 351 -19.56 -0.69 -16.10
N GLY A 352 -19.79 -0.40 -14.81
CA GLY A 352 -20.93 0.40 -14.39
C GLY A 352 -20.78 1.90 -14.59
N ASP A 353 -19.61 2.44 -14.93
CA ASP A 353 -19.40 3.89 -15.02
C ASP A 353 -20.44 4.61 -15.89
N GLY A 354 -21.23 5.50 -15.29
CA GLY A 354 -22.26 6.27 -15.99
C GLY A 354 -23.53 5.49 -16.35
N VAL A 355 -23.60 4.19 -16.07
CA VAL A 355 -24.78 3.35 -16.33
C VAL A 355 -25.90 3.74 -15.35
N LYS A 356 -27.14 3.79 -15.85
CA LYS A 356 -28.33 4.04 -15.02
C LYS A 356 -28.86 2.74 -14.41
N VAL A 357 -29.28 2.80 -13.16
CA VAL A 357 -29.96 1.69 -12.48
C VAL A 357 -31.27 1.35 -13.20
N GLY A 358 -31.56 0.05 -13.32
CA GLY A 358 -32.84 -0.48 -13.80
C GLY A 358 -32.81 -1.13 -15.19
N ASP A 359 -31.67 -1.12 -15.88
CA ASP A 359 -31.53 -1.83 -17.15
C ASP A 359 -31.13 -3.31 -16.92
N ALA A 360 -32.10 -4.21 -17.08
CA ALA A 360 -31.91 -5.65 -16.92
C ALA A 360 -31.07 -6.32 -18.02
N GLN A 361 -30.63 -5.59 -19.05
CA GLN A 361 -29.83 -6.14 -20.14
C GLN A 361 -28.38 -5.64 -20.14
N THR A 362 -28.08 -4.64 -19.32
CA THR A 362 -26.73 -4.06 -19.24
C THR A 362 -25.95 -4.67 -18.08
N PRO A 363 -24.92 -5.51 -18.33
CA PRO A 363 -24.02 -5.97 -17.29
C PRO A 363 -23.15 -4.82 -16.78
N ILE A 364 -23.02 -4.69 -15.46
CA ILE A 364 -22.20 -3.66 -14.81
C ILE A 364 -20.97 -4.25 -14.12
N MET A 365 -20.98 -5.55 -13.82
CA MET A 365 -19.87 -6.23 -13.17
C MET A 365 -19.93 -7.73 -13.45
N TRP A 366 -18.79 -8.38 -13.62
CA TRP A 366 -18.72 -9.82 -13.76
C TRP A 366 -17.40 -10.37 -13.25
N TRP A 367 -17.42 -11.63 -12.85
CA TRP A 367 -16.24 -12.37 -12.41
C TRP A 367 -16.44 -13.85 -12.61
N ARG A 368 -15.36 -14.61 -12.59
CA ARG A 368 -15.39 -16.06 -12.69
C ARG A 368 -14.91 -16.67 -11.37
N LEU A 369 -15.78 -17.37 -10.65
CA LEU A 369 -15.34 -18.09 -9.45
C LEU A 369 -14.25 -19.11 -9.81
N LYS A 370 -13.27 -19.31 -8.93
CA LYS A 370 -12.23 -20.33 -9.11
C LYS A 370 -12.88 -21.67 -9.42
N ASP A 371 -12.35 -22.35 -10.44
CA ASP A 371 -12.83 -23.63 -10.94
C ASP A 371 -14.27 -23.66 -11.52
N SER A 372 -14.94 -22.51 -11.63
CA SER A 372 -16.27 -22.42 -12.25
C SER A 372 -16.18 -22.43 -13.78
N PRO A 373 -17.07 -23.14 -14.50
CA PRO A 373 -17.21 -23.01 -15.96
C PRO A 373 -18.00 -21.76 -16.39
N THR A 374 -18.67 -21.08 -15.46
CA THR A 374 -19.52 -19.91 -15.72
C THR A 374 -18.95 -18.64 -15.09
N TYR A 375 -19.33 -17.50 -15.67
CA TYR A 375 -19.21 -16.18 -15.05
C TYR A 375 -20.43 -15.88 -14.19
N ARG A 376 -20.19 -15.26 -13.05
CA ARG A 376 -21.20 -14.57 -12.26
C ARG A 376 -21.32 -13.15 -12.78
N MET A 377 -22.49 -12.76 -13.27
CA MET A 377 -22.72 -11.44 -13.86
C MET A 377 -23.79 -10.67 -13.08
N LEU A 378 -23.50 -9.40 -12.79
CA LEU A 378 -24.41 -8.46 -12.15
C LEU A 378 -24.87 -7.42 -13.19
N TYR A 379 -26.18 -7.25 -13.30
CA TYR A 379 -26.80 -6.30 -14.23
C TYR A 379 -27.17 -4.97 -13.57
N ALA A 380 -27.46 -3.95 -14.37
CA ALA A 380 -27.74 -2.60 -13.91
C ALA A 380 -29.06 -2.47 -13.11
N ASP A 381 -29.98 -3.42 -13.22
CA ASP A 381 -31.15 -3.57 -12.34
C ASP A 381 -30.85 -4.36 -11.05
N LEU A 382 -29.57 -4.70 -10.82
CA LEU A 382 -29.02 -5.36 -9.64
C LEU A 382 -29.39 -6.84 -9.46
N HIS A 383 -29.82 -7.54 -10.51
CA HIS A 383 -29.95 -9.00 -10.46
C HIS A 383 -28.65 -9.72 -10.88
N PHE A 384 -28.49 -10.95 -10.41
CA PHE A 384 -27.39 -11.84 -10.80
C PHE A 384 -27.84 -12.89 -11.81
N GLU A 385 -26.95 -13.22 -12.75
CA GLU A 385 -27.07 -14.37 -13.65
C GLU A 385 -25.75 -15.14 -13.73
N ASP A 386 -25.83 -16.47 -13.85
CA ASP A 386 -24.67 -17.28 -14.20
C ASP A 386 -24.64 -17.48 -15.72
N VAL A 387 -23.61 -16.95 -16.37
CA VAL A 387 -23.47 -16.94 -17.84
C VAL A 387 -22.32 -17.85 -18.25
N ASP A 388 -22.53 -18.64 -19.31
CA ASP A 388 -21.48 -19.48 -19.88
C ASP A 388 -20.30 -18.62 -20.35
N ALA A 389 -19.07 -19.01 -20.00
CA ALA A 389 -17.85 -18.29 -20.40
C ALA A 389 -17.72 -18.11 -21.91
N ALA A 390 -18.30 -19.01 -22.72
CA ALA A 390 -18.31 -18.86 -24.18
C ALA A 390 -19.15 -17.68 -24.70
N LYS A 391 -20.03 -17.12 -23.85
CA LYS A 391 -20.94 -16.01 -24.20
C LYS A 391 -20.48 -14.66 -23.67
N VAL A 392 -19.45 -14.63 -22.84
CA VAL A 392 -18.87 -13.39 -22.31
C VAL A 392 -17.76 -12.96 -23.28
N GLU A 393 -17.98 -11.88 -24.04
CA GLU A 393 -16.90 -11.31 -24.83
C GLU A 393 -15.81 -10.80 -23.88
N PRO A 394 -14.54 -11.23 -24.04
CA PRO A 394 -13.46 -10.70 -23.23
C PRO A 394 -13.22 -9.25 -23.66
N THR A 395 -13.85 -8.30 -22.99
CA THR A 395 -13.39 -6.91 -23.04
C THR A 395 -12.06 -6.86 -22.32
N ARG A 396 -10.95 -7.02 -23.07
CA ARG A 396 -9.67 -6.50 -22.59
C ARG A 396 -9.91 -5.03 -22.24
N PRO A 397 -9.49 -4.55 -21.07
CA PRO A 397 -9.37 -3.12 -20.89
C PRO A 397 -8.45 -2.63 -22.00
N THR A 398 -9.02 -1.84 -22.92
CA THR A 398 -8.24 -1.14 -23.93
C THR A 398 -7.38 -0.15 -23.15
N GLY A 399 -6.09 -0.47 -23.01
CA GLY A 399 -5.11 0.45 -22.48
C GLY A 399 -5.18 1.75 -23.26
N GLY A 400 -5.62 2.80 -22.57
CA GLY A 400 -5.65 4.18 -23.04
C GLY A 400 -4.73 5.00 -22.17
#